data_AF-A0A1E8EVY1-F1
#
_entry.id   AF-A0A1E8EVY1-F1
#
_cell.length_a   1.000
_cell.length_b   1.000
_cell.length_c   1.000
_cell.angle_alpha   90.00
_cell.angle_beta   90.00
_cell.angle_gamma   90.00
#
_symmetry.space_group_name_H-M   'P 1'
#
loop_
_entity.id
_entity.type
_entity.pdbx_description
1 polymer ?
#
loop_
_entity_poly.entity_id
_entity_poly.type
_entity_poly.pdbx_seq_one_letter_code
_entity_poly.pdbx_strand_id
1 'polypeptide(L)'
;MWVILISLTLGIAVGKLEIIPKKYLKHNSKVQYLGVVTLLFFMGVSIGINKSIINNLDIIGFKSLVFSILTTVFSILFVYISTKIFLKGDA
;
A
#
# COMPACT_ATOMS: atom_id res chain seq x y z
N MET A 1 -9.11 10.67 8.79
CA MET A 1 -8.73 10.86 7.37
C MET A 1 -7.86 12.10 7.16
N TRP A 2 -8.27 13.27 7.66
CA TRP A 2 -7.52 14.54 7.56
C TRP A 2 -6.05 14.45 8.01
N VAL A 3 -5.77 13.71 9.08
CA VAL A 3 -4.40 13.51 9.61
C VAL A 3 -3.46 12.89 8.57
N ILE A 4 -3.96 11.94 7.77
CA ILE A 4 -3.16 11.25 6.74
C ILE A 4 -2.81 12.23 5.61
N LEU A 5 -3.79 13.03 5.20
CA LEU A 5 -3.60 14.06 4.16
C LEU A 5 -2.61 15.14 4.60
N ILE A 6 -2.70 15.59 5.86
CA ILE A 6 -1.80 16.58 6.46
C ILE A 6 -0.38 16.00 6.59
N SER A 7 -0.25 14.75 7.04
CA SER A 7 1.05 14.08 7.14
C SER A 7 1.71 13.89 5.77
N LEU A 8 0.93 13.60 4.73
CA LEU A 8 1.44 13.43 3.36
C LEU A 8 1.91 14.76 2.77
N THR A 9 1.11 15.82 2.92
CA THR A 9 1.46 17.17 2.44
C THR A 9 2.67 17.75 3.19
N LEU A 10 2.77 17.53 4.50
CA LEU A 10 3.97 17.87 5.26
C LEU A 10 5.20 17.09 4.79
N GLY A 11 5.06 15.78 4.52
CA GLY A 11 6.15 14.96 3.98
C GLY A 11 6.68 15.48 2.65
N ILE A 12 5.78 15.89 1.74
CA ILE A 12 6.14 16.49 0.44
C ILE A 12 6.83 17.85 0.65
N ALA A 13 6.30 18.70 1.54
CA ALA A 13 6.88 20.02 1.82
C ALA A 13 8.30 19.89 2.40
N VAL A 14 8.50 19.00 3.39
CA VAL A 14 9.81 18.72 3.99
C VAL A 14 10.79 18.14 2.96
N GLY A 15 10.31 17.27 2.06
CA GLY A 15 11.12 16.73 0.96
C GLY A 15 11.57 17.80 -0.03
N LYS A 16 10.68 18.75 -0.39
CA LYS A 16 10.98 19.84 -1.34
C LYS A 16 11.96 20.87 -0.79
N LEU A 17 11.94 21.11 0.52
CA LEU A 17 12.83 22.10 1.15
C LEU A 17 14.29 21.62 1.29
N GLU A 18 14.63 20.40 0.82
CA GLU A 18 15.97 19.78 0.90
C GLU A 18 16.64 19.85 2.29
N ILE A 19 15.82 19.98 3.35
CA ILE A 19 16.27 20.16 4.74
C ILE A 19 17.07 18.93 5.24
N ILE A 20 16.86 17.76 4.63
CA ILE A 20 17.42 16.48 5.07
C ILE A 20 18.69 16.14 4.29
N PRO A 21 19.85 16.00 4.95
CA PRO A 21 21.09 15.61 4.30
C PRO A 21 20.98 14.22 3.64
N LYS A 22 21.54 14.05 2.45
CA LYS A 22 21.52 12.79 1.66
C LYS A 22 21.98 11.55 2.45
N LYS A 23 22.79 11.73 3.50
CA LYS A 23 23.27 10.68 4.40
C LYS A 23 22.14 10.03 5.22
N TYR A 24 21.16 10.81 5.66
CA TYR A 24 19.98 10.31 6.40
C TYR A 24 18.93 9.71 5.45
N LEU A 25 18.85 10.22 4.22
CA LEU A 25 17.96 9.69 3.19
C LEU A 25 18.25 8.20 2.89
N LYS A 26 19.54 7.80 2.92
CA LYS A 26 19.95 6.41 2.71
C LYS A 26 19.55 5.48 3.86
N HIS A 27 19.42 5.99 5.08
CA HIS A 27 18.98 5.21 6.24
C HIS A 27 17.45 5.15 6.35
N ASN A 28 16.75 6.10 5.74
CA ASN A 28 15.30 6.21 5.77
C ASN A 28 14.63 4.92 5.25
N SER A 29 15.16 4.30 4.19
CA SER A 29 14.65 3.02 3.69
C SER A 29 14.75 1.88 4.71
N LYS A 30 15.84 1.81 5.48
CA LYS A 30 16.00 0.79 6.54
C LYS A 30 15.03 1.02 7.69
N VAL A 31 14.87 2.27 8.12
CA VAL A 31 13.95 2.66 9.20
C VAL A 31 12.49 2.40 8.77
N GLN A 32 12.13 2.77 7.55
CA GLN A 32 10.80 2.53 7.00
C GLN A 32 10.50 1.04 6.90
N TYR A 33 11.46 0.24 6.41
CA TYR A 33 11.31 -1.21 6.35
C TYR A 33 11.09 -1.82 7.73
N LEU A 34 11.93 -1.47 8.72
CA LEU A 34 11.74 -1.92 10.10
C LEU A 34 10.36 -1.50 10.64
N GLY A 35 9.95 -0.25 10.40
CA GLY A 35 8.63 0.23 10.80
C GLY A 35 7.48 -0.56 10.19
N VAL A 36 7.55 -0.86 8.89
CA VAL A 36 6.53 -1.68 8.20
C VAL A 36 6.51 -3.10 8.77
N VAL A 37 7.66 -3.73 9.00
CA VAL A 37 7.73 -5.08 9.60
C VAL A 37 7.13 -5.08 11.00
N THR A 38 7.48 -4.11 11.84
CA THR A 38 6.91 -3.96 13.19
C THR A 38 5.40 -3.73 13.14
N LEU A 39 4.91 -2.90 12.22
CA LEU A 39 3.49 -2.63 12.06
C LEU A 39 2.72 -3.87 11.57
N LEU A 40 3.27 -4.61 10.61
CA LEU A 40 2.73 -5.89 10.15
C LEU A 40 2.67 -6.92 11.28
N PHE A 41 3.70 -6.97 12.12
CA PHE A 41 3.71 -7.83 13.31
C PHE A 41 2.55 -7.50 14.24
N PHE A 42 2.39 -6.22 14.63
CA PHE A 42 1.28 -5.81 15.49
C PHE A 42 -0.10 -6.04 14.86
N MET A 43 -0.22 -5.82 13.54
CA MET A 43 -1.44 -6.11 12.80
C MET A 43 -1.76 -7.61 12.85
N GLY A 44 -0.76 -8.48 12.71
CA GLY A 44 -0.90 -9.93 12.86
C GLY A 44 -1.34 -10.34 14.27
N VAL A 45 -0.71 -9.77 15.32
CA VAL A 45 -1.11 -10.02 16.72
C VAL A 45 -2.56 -9.55 16.98
N SER A 46 -2.93 -8.38 16.48
CA SER A 46 -4.28 -7.81 16.64
C SER A 46 -5.35 -8.68 15.97
N ILE A 47 -5.03 -9.23 14.79
CA ILE A 47 -5.88 -10.21 14.11
C ILE A 47 -5.96 -11.49 14.96
N GLY A 48 -4.81 -12.02 15.39
CA GLY A 48 -4.67 -13.25 16.18
C GLY A 48 -5.51 -13.32 17.47
N ILE A 49 -5.62 -12.21 18.18
CA ILE A 49 -6.37 -12.12 19.45
C ILE A 49 -7.86 -11.89 19.20
N ASN A 50 -8.24 -11.36 18.04
CA ASN A 50 -9.62 -11.04 17.71
C ASN A 50 -10.39 -12.30 17.33
N LYS A 51 -11.08 -12.91 18.31
CA LYS A 51 -11.91 -14.11 18.11
C LYS A 51 -12.94 -13.99 16.98
N SER A 52 -13.48 -12.79 16.73
CA SER A 52 -14.42 -12.58 15.62
C SER A 52 -13.72 -12.73 14.27
N ILE A 53 -12.50 -12.21 14.12
CA ILE A 53 -11.72 -12.37 12.88
C ILE A 53 -11.28 -13.83 12.71
N ILE A 54 -10.81 -14.49 13.78
CA ILE A 54 -10.39 -15.91 13.74
C ILE A 54 -11.56 -16.83 13.39
N ASN A 55 -12.72 -16.62 14.00
CA ASN A 55 -13.87 -17.48 13.77
C ASN A 55 -14.51 -17.26 12.39
N ASN A 56 -14.27 -16.08 11.78
CA ASN A 56 -14.74 -15.75 10.43
C ASN A 56 -13.60 -15.74 9.39
N LEU A 57 -12.46 -16.37 9.70
CA LEU A 57 -11.27 -16.33 8.86
C LEU A 57 -11.55 -16.97 7.49
N ASP A 58 -12.39 -18.01 7.43
CA ASP A 58 -12.83 -18.62 6.16
C ASP A 58 -13.61 -17.63 5.28
N ILE A 59 -14.55 -16.88 5.86
CA ILE A 59 -15.38 -15.92 5.12
C ILE A 59 -14.53 -14.72 4.68
N ILE A 60 -13.68 -14.21 5.57
CA ILE A 60 -12.77 -13.10 5.29
C ILE A 60 -11.73 -13.50 4.24
N GLY A 61 -11.20 -14.71 4.36
CA GLY A 61 -10.24 -15.32 3.45
C GLY A 61 -10.85 -15.50 2.06
N PHE A 62 -12.01 -16.14 1.96
CA PHE A 62 -12.71 -16.30 0.68
C PHE A 62 -13.05 -14.94 0.03
N LYS A 63 -13.56 -13.99 0.82
CA LYS A 63 -13.80 -12.63 0.33
C LYS A 63 -12.50 -12.01 -0.18
N SER A 64 -11.41 -12.09 0.58
CA SER A 64 -10.12 -11.52 0.18
C SER A 64 -9.55 -12.16 -1.09
N LEU A 65 -9.72 -13.47 -1.29
CA LEU A 65 -9.32 -14.17 -2.49
C LEU A 65 -10.12 -13.71 -3.71
N VAL A 66 -11.45 -13.65 -3.59
CA VAL A 66 -12.31 -13.17 -4.67
C VAL A 66 -11.97 -11.73 -5.04
N PHE A 67 -11.79 -10.85 -4.03
CA PHE A 67 -11.35 -9.47 -4.27
C PHE A 67 -9.98 -9.41 -4.95
N SER A 68 -9.00 -10.18 -4.47
CA SER A 68 -7.65 -10.19 -5.04
C SER A 68 -7.65 -10.62 -6.50
N ILE A 69 -8.36 -11.70 -6.84
CA ILE A 69 -8.46 -12.21 -8.21
C ILE A 69 -9.16 -11.18 -9.09
N LEU A 70 -10.32 -10.68 -8.66
CA LEU A 70 -11.11 -9.72 -9.44
C LEU A 70 -10.32 -8.42 -9.68
N THR A 71 -9.70 -7.85 -8.64
CA THR A 71 -8.91 -6.63 -8.76
C THR A 71 -7.67 -6.83 -9.64
N THR A 72 -7.00 -7.97 -9.54
CA THR A 72 -5.82 -8.27 -10.39
C THR A 72 -6.23 -8.42 -11.85
N VAL A 73 -7.25 -9.23 -12.14
CA VAL A 73 -7.75 -9.42 -13.52
C VAL A 73 -8.24 -8.11 -14.10
N PHE A 74 -9.02 -7.35 -13.35
CA PHE A 74 -9.53 -6.04 -13.79
C PHE A 74 -8.41 -5.04 -14.02
N SER A 75 -7.39 -5.00 -13.14
CA SER A 75 -6.22 -4.13 -13.32
C SER A 75 -5.46 -4.46 -14.60
N ILE A 76 -5.22 -5.75 -14.90
CA ILE A 76 -4.54 -6.18 -16.12
C ILE A 76 -5.37 -5.83 -17.37
N LEU A 77 -6.67 -6.11 -17.34
CA LEU A 77 -7.61 -5.77 -18.42
C LEU A 77 -7.63 -4.26 -18.69
N PHE A 78 -7.71 -3.46 -17.63
CA PHE A 78 -7.72 -2.01 -17.73
C PHE A 78 -6.42 -1.47 -18.33
N VAL A 79 -5.26 -1.94 -17.83
CA VAL A 79 -3.96 -1.55 -18.39
C VAL A 79 -3.84 -1.94 -19.85
N TYR A 80 -4.31 -3.14 -20.24
CA TYR A 80 -4.28 -3.59 -21.63
C TYR A 80 -5.16 -2.72 -22.53
N ILE A 81 -6.39 -2.40 -22.09
CA ILE A 81 -7.32 -1.51 -22.82
C ILE A 81 -6.72 -0.10 -22.92
N SER A 82 -6.26 0.48 -21.81
CA SER A 82 -5.62 1.79 -21.80
C SER A 82 -4.40 1.82 -22.72
N THR A 83 -3.55 0.79 -22.69
CA THR A 83 -2.40 0.69 -23.60
C THR A 83 -2.86 0.63 -25.06
N LYS A 84 -3.89 -0.16 -25.39
CA LYS A 84 -4.40 -0.29 -26.76
C LYS A 84 -5.17 0.94 -27.26
N ILE A 85 -5.69 1.79 -26.36
CA ILE A 85 -6.36 3.04 -26.74
C ILE A 85 -5.34 4.17 -26.87
N PHE A 86 -4.38 4.27 -25.94
CA PHE A 86 -3.41 5.36 -25.90
C PHE A 86 -2.20 5.12 -26.83
N LEU A 87 -1.69 3.89 -26.94
CA LEU A 87 -0.51 3.55 -27.75
C LEU A 87 -0.85 3.24 -29.22
N LYS A 88 -2.13 3.05 -29.55
CA LYS A 88 -2.58 2.82 -30.94
C LYS A 88 -2.81 4.11 -31.72
N GLY A 89 -2.47 5.26 -31.12
CA GLY A 89 -2.44 6.58 -31.77
C GLY A 89 -1.13 6.89 -32.49
N ASP A 90 -0.10 6.03 -32.38
CA ASP A 90 1.24 6.25 -32.96
C ASP A 90 1.63 5.16 -33.98
N ALA A 91 0.70 4.75 -34.86
CA ALA A 91 1.00 3.93 -36.04
C ALA A 91 0.22 4.41 -37.25
#